data_AF-A0A2E4K9Q7-F1
#
_entry.id   AF-A0A2E4K9Q7-F1
#
_cell.length_a   1.000
_cell.length_b   1.000
_cell.length_c   1.000
_cell.angle_alpha   90.00
_cell.angle_beta   90.00
_cell.angle_gamma   90.00
#
_symmetry.space_group_name_H-M   'P 1'
#
loop_
_entity.id
_entity.type
_entity.pdbx_description
1 polymer ?
#
loop_
_entity_poly.entity_id
_entity_poly.type
_entity_poly.pdbx_seq_one_letter_code
_entity_poly.pdbx_strand_id
1 'polypeptide(L)'
;MRLLYFFMLLIFTSCTYDEINVCQTDNPSFRECVLPIFQKHCVSCHSVGGSHPLILSDFNTISNAINNPEIDLVLRINDDGAAVMPPQGKISVQELQIIDDWIYQGKPNN
;
A
#
# COMPACT_ATOMS: atom_id res chain seq x y z
N MET A 1 -8.67 3.60 62.26
CA MET A 1 -8.18 4.32 61.07
C MET A 1 -7.94 3.28 59.98
N ARG A 2 -8.84 2.94 59.06
CA ARG A 2 -9.80 3.79 58.32
C ARG A 2 -9.10 5.07 57.90
N LEU A 3 -8.35 5.01 56.79
CA LEU A 3 -8.34 6.06 55.78
C LEU A 3 -7.61 5.54 54.53
N LEU A 4 -8.40 5.33 53.47
CA LEU A 4 -8.06 5.38 52.04
C LEU A 4 -7.10 4.28 51.54
N TYR A 5 -7.48 3.20 50.83
CA TYR A 5 -8.56 3.03 49.85
C TYR A 5 -8.89 4.32 49.09
N PHE A 6 -7.92 4.89 48.39
CA PHE A 6 -8.13 5.75 47.21
C PHE A 6 -6.78 6.36 46.87
N PHE A 7 -6.09 5.83 45.85
CA PHE A 7 -5.76 6.63 44.67
C PHE A 7 -5.05 5.73 43.66
N MET A 8 -5.76 5.42 42.58
CA MET A 8 -5.23 5.12 41.24
C MET A 8 -4.17 3.99 41.14
N LEU A 9 -4.41 2.77 40.67
CA LEU A 9 -5.33 2.35 39.58
C LEU A 9 -5.62 3.47 38.57
N LEU A 10 -4.54 4.11 38.10
CA LEU A 10 -4.40 4.57 36.73
C LEU A 10 -3.72 3.40 36.02
N ILE A 11 -4.42 2.34 35.64
CA ILE A 11 -5.18 2.30 34.38
C ILE A 11 -4.70 3.39 33.40
N PHE A 12 -3.43 3.34 33.02
CA PHE A 12 -3.04 3.76 31.67
C PHE A 12 -3.57 2.70 30.70
N THR A 13 -4.90 2.61 30.57
CA THR A 13 -5.48 2.21 29.29
C THR A 13 -5.11 3.32 28.33
N SER A 14 -3.89 3.20 27.78
CA SER A 14 -3.60 3.75 26.47
C SER A 14 -4.50 2.99 25.52
N CYS A 15 -5.77 3.43 25.43
CA CYS A 15 -6.54 3.19 24.24
C CYS A 15 -5.77 3.94 23.15
N THR A 16 -4.91 3.21 22.43
CA THR A 16 -4.54 3.65 21.10
C THR A 16 -5.89 3.80 20.40
N TYR A 17 -6.26 5.04 20.10
CA TYR A 17 -7.31 5.25 19.11
C TYR A 17 -6.80 4.52 17.87
N ASP A 18 -7.40 3.38 17.54
CA ASP A 18 -7.22 2.78 16.23
C ASP A 18 -7.74 3.83 15.25
N GLU A 19 -6.83 4.64 14.72
CA GLU A 19 -7.12 5.43 13.55
C GLU A 19 -7.50 4.41 12.49
N ILE A 20 -8.77 4.44 12.06
CA ILE A 20 -9.27 3.56 11.01
C ILE A 20 -8.42 3.84 9.78
N ASN A 21 -7.44 2.99 9.53
CA ASN A 21 -6.65 3.06 8.33
C ASN A 21 -7.57 2.62 7.19
N VAL A 22 -7.99 3.58 6.37
CA VAL A 22 -8.92 3.41 5.24
C VAL A 22 -8.43 2.32 4.26
N CYS A 23 -7.13 2.01 4.30
CA CYS A 23 -6.50 1.02 3.44
C CYS A 23 -6.21 -0.33 4.11
N GLN A 24 -6.46 -0.45 5.43
CA GLN A 24 -6.45 -1.74 6.12
C GLN A 24 -7.87 -2.30 6.20
N THR A 25 -8.42 -2.59 5.04
CA THR A 25 -9.73 -3.21 4.88
C THR A 25 -9.64 -4.30 3.82
N ASP A 26 -10.60 -5.23 3.81
CA ASP A 26 -10.64 -6.28 2.79
C ASP A 26 -10.92 -5.73 1.37
N ASN A 27 -11.28 -4.44 1.24
CA ASN A 27 -11.64 -3.81 -0.03
C ASN A 27 -11.01 -2.41 -0.16
N PRO A 28 -9.67 -2.31 -0.29
CA PRO A 28 -8.99 -1.03 -0.43
C PRO A 28 -9.41 -0.34 -1.73
N SER A 29 -9.69 0.97 -1.66
CA SER A 29 -10.09 1.71 -2.85
C SER A 29 -8.91 2.01 -3.76
N PHE A 30 -9.12 2.01 -5.08
CA PHE A 30 -8.04 2.36 -5.98
C PHE A 30 -7.54 3.78 -5.73
N ARG A 31 -8.46 4.74 -5.59
CA ARG A 31 -8.12 6.17 -5.52
C ARG A 31 -7.40 6.56 -4.23
N GLU A 32 -7.87 6.06 -3.08
CA GLU A 32 -7.36 6.47 -1.76
C GLU A 32 -6.21 5.58 -1.28
N CYS A 33 -6.14 4.32 -1.73
CA CYS A 33 -5.19 3.35 -1.17
C CYS A 33 -4.12 2.89 -2.15
N VAL A 34 -4.51 2.55 -3.38
CA VAL A 34 -3.57 1.97 -4.35
C VAL A 34 -2.80 3.05 -5.10
N LEU A 35 -3.50 4.02 -5.67
CA LEU A 35 -2.90 5.07 -6.48
C LEU A 35 -1.80 5.86 -5.73
N PRO A 36 -1.95 6.23 -4.45
CA PRO A 36 -0.88 6.92 -3.71
C PRO A 36 0.41 6.11 -3.61
N ILE A 37 0.34 4.78 -3.54
CA ILE A 37 1.51 3.90 -3.53
C ILE A 37 2.26 4.02 -4.85
N PHE A 38 1.55 3.93 -5.98
CA PHE A 38 2.14 4.08 -7.30
C PHE A 38 2.69 5.49 -7.53
N GLN A 39 1.99 6.53 -7.08
CA GLN A 39 2.47 7.92 -7.15
C GLN A 39 3.78 8.12 -6.38
N LYS A 40 3.89 7.51 -5.20
CA LYS A 40 5.06 7.62 -4.33
C LYS A 40 6.27 6.86 -4.88
N HIS A 41 6.04 5.66 -5.42
CA HIS A 41 7.13 4.71 -5.69
C HIS A 41 7.43 4.48 -7.17
N CYS A 42 6.46 4.71 -8.08
CA CYS A 42 6.56 4.29 -9.48
C CYS A 42 6.60 5.47 -10.45
N VAL A 43 5.74 6.48 -10.23
CA VAL A 43 5.42 7.52 -11.23
C VAL A 43 6.61 8.39 -11.62
N SER A 44 7.62 8.55 -10.78
CA SER A 44 8.83 9.31 -11.13
C SER A 44 9.54 8.77 -12.38
N CYS A 45 9.53 7.45 -12.58
CA CYS A 45 10.10 6.78 -13.74
C CYS A 45 9.01 6.29 -14.72
N HIS A 46 7.87 5.86 -14.20
CA HIS A 46 6.77 5.22 -14.95
C HIS A 46 5.62 6.20 -15.24
N SER A 47 5.94 7.32 -15.86
CA SER A 47 4.98 8.35 -16.27
C SER A 47 5.22 8.78 -17.72
N VAL A 48 4.28 9.55 -18.27
CA VAL A 48 4.43 10.07 -19.63
C VAL A 48 5.64 11.01 -19.67
N GLY A 49 6.66 10.64 -20.44
CA GLY A 49 7.93 11.36 -20.50
C GLY A 49 8.91 11.00 -19.37
N GLY A 50 8.58 10.01 -18.54
CA GLY A 50 9.49 9.43 -17.55
C GLY A 50 10.61 8.61 -18.19
N SER A 51 11.52 8.11 -17.34
CA SER A 51 12.70 7.36 -17.78
C SER A 51 12.41 5.93 -18.25
N HIS A 52 11.17 5.45 -18.14
CA HIS A 52 10.76 4.12 -18.57
C HIS A 52 9.44 4.15 -19.36
N PRO A 53 9.27 3.33 -20.41
CA PRO A 53 8.10 3.42 -21.30
C PRO A 53 6.79 2.90 -20.69
N LEU A 54 6.87 2.02 -19.68
CA LEU A 54 5.70 1.53 -18.96
C LEU A 54 5.12 2.67 -18.11
N ILE A 55 3.85 3.01 -18.35
CA ILE A 55 3.12 4.04 -17.60
C ILE A 55 2.36 3.38 -16.45
N LEU A 56 2.45 3.93 -15.25
CA LEU A 56 1.79 3.44 -14.02
C LEU A 56 1.19 4.60 -13.21
N SER A 57 0.50 5.52 -13.89
CA SER A 57 0.03 6.79 -13.30
C SER A 57 -1.48 6.88 -13.08
N ASP A 58 -2.26 5.93 -13.58
CA ASP A 58 -3.72 5.93 -13.47
C ASP A 58 -4.30 4.51 -13.41
N PHE A 59 -5.61 4.41 -13.15
CA PHE A 59 -6.30 3.13 -13.01
C PHE A 59 -6.11 2.21 -14.20
N ASN A 60 -6.29 2.71 -15.43
CA ASN A 60 -6.26 1.87 -16.62
C ASN A 60 -4.86 1.32 -16.86
N THR A 61 -3.85 2.19 -16.77
CA THR A 61 -2.45 1.82 -16.98
C THR A 61 -1.96 0.84 -15.91
N ILE A 62 -2.27 1.08 -14.64
CA ILE A 62 -1.92 0.18 -13.53
C ILE A 62 -2.67 -1.14 -13.64
N SER A 63 -3.99 -1.11 -13.80
CA SER A 63 -4.84 -2.31 -13.86
C SER A 63 -4.46 -3.22 -15.04
N ASN A 64 -4.12 -2.64 -16.20
CA ASN A 64 -3.65 -3.39 -17.36
C ASN A 64 -2.24 -3.95 -17.18
N ALA A 65 -1.38 -3.28 -16.40
CA ALA A 65 -0.03 -3.79 -16.10
C ALA A 65 -0.09 -5.00 -15.15
N ILE A 66 -1.07 -5.03 -14.25
CA ILE A 66 -1.30 -6.18 -13.38
C ILE A 66 -1.70 -7.41 -14.19
N ASN A 67 -0.96 -8.50 -14.01
CA ASN A 67 -1.15 -9.81 -14.66
C ASN A 67 -0.96 -9.83 -16.17
N ASN A 68 -0.43 -8.76 -16.78
CA ASN A 68 0.03 -8.83 -18.16
C ASN A 68 1.31 -9.69 -18.19
N PRO A 69 1.34 -10.82 -18.93
CA PRO A 69 2.47 -11.75 -18.93
C PRO A 69 3.75 -11.16 -19.53
N GLU A 70 3.66 -10.03 -20.24
CA GLU A 70 4.82 -9.29 -20.75
C GLU A 70 5.32 -8.23 -19.76
N ILE A 71 4.56 -7.98 -18.68
CA ILE A 71 4.85 -6.98 -17.66
C ILE A 71 4.96 -7.68 -16.31
N ASP A 72 6.20 -7.89 -15.86
CA ASP A 72 6.51 -8.52 -14.58
C ASP A 72 6.19 -7.64 -13.35
N LEU A 73 5.21 -6.73 -13.39
CA LEU A 73 4.99 -5.72 -12.34
C LEU A 73 4.89 -6.35 -10.94
N VAL A 74 4.00 -7.34 -10.78
CA VAL A 74 3.79 -8.03 -9.49
C VAL A 74 5.03 -8.81 -9.06
N LEU A 75 5.76 -9.42 -10.01
CA LEU A 75 7.01 -10.11 -9.71
C LEU A 75 8.09 -9.14 -9.23
N ARG A 76 8.25 -8.00 -9.92
CA ARG A 76 9.29 -6.99 -9.65
C ARG A 76 9.10 -6.30 -8.31
N ILE A 77 7.86 -5.98 -7.93
CA ILE A 77 7.58 -5.38 -6.61
C ILE A 77 7.71 -6.39 -5.46
N ASN A 78 7.70 -7.70 -5.77
CA ASN A 78 7.93 -8.77 -4.81
C ASN A 78 9.37 -9.31 -4.81
N ASP A 79 10.21 -8.91 -5.75
CA ASP A 79 11.59 -9.37 -5.90
C ASP A 79 12.49 -8.78 -4.81
N ASP A 80 13.46 -9.55 -4.30
CA ASP A 80 14.44 -9.11 -3.30
C ASP A 80 15.87 -9.05 -3.87
N GLY A 81 16.02 -9.25 -5.19
CA GLY A 81 17.27 -9.32 -5.93
C GLY A 81 17.48 -8.11 -6.85
N ALA A 82 18.29 -8.30 -7.90
CA ALA A 82 18.70 -7.21 -8.79
C ALA A 82 17.57 -6.66 -9.68
N ALA A 83 16.44 -7.36 -9.75
CA ALA A 83 15.27 -6.99 -10.57
C ALA A 83 14.20 -6.23 -9.77
N VAL A 84 14.42 -6.01 -8.46
CA VAL A 84 13.48 -5.33 -7.57
C VAL A 84 13.07 -3.97 -8.10
N MET A 85 11.77 -3.70 -7.98
CA MET A 85 11.20 -2.38 -8.21
C MET A 85 10.50 -1.89 -6.93
N PRO A 86 10.71 -0.63 -6.54
CA PRO A 86 11.64 0.34 -7.13
C PRO A 86 13.13 -0.02 -6.98
N PRO A 87 14.05 0.56 -7.79
CA PRO A 87 15.48 0.23 -7.75
C PRO A 87 16.18 0.54 -6.42
N GLN A 88 15.64 1.50 -5.65
CA GLN A 88 16.13 1.85 -4.32
C GLN A 88 15.78 0.82 -3.25
N GLY A 89 14.95 -0.17 -3.59
CA GLY A 89 14.48 -1.21 -2.69
C GLY A 89 12.98 -1.40 -2.77
N LYS A 90 12.56 -2.58 -2.31
CA LYS A 90 11.18 -3.04 -2.26
C LYS A 90 10.31 -2.07 -1.44
N ILE A 91 9.08 -1.87 -1.89
CA ILE A 91 8.07 -1.11 -1.13
C ILE A 91 7.74 -1.83 0.19
N SER A 92 7.09 -1.16 1.13
CA SER A 92 6.81 -1.77 2.44
C SER A 92 5.87 -2.97 2.32
N VAL A 93 5.95 -3.91 3.27
CA VAL A 93 5.04 -5.07 3.35
C VAL A 93 3.59 -4.62 3.43
N GLN A 94 3.30 -3.52 4.14
CA GLN A 94 1.95 -2.97 4.24
C GLN A 94 1.45 -2.42 2.89
N GLU A 95 2.29 -1.73 2.13
CA GLU A 95 1.94 -1.22 0.79
C GLU A 95 1.76 -2.38 -0.22
N LEU A 96 2.58 -3.44 -0.13
CA LEU A 96 2.38 -4.67 -0.92
C LEU A 96 1.04 -5.32 -0.60
N GLN A 97 0.70 -5.47 0.68
CA GLN A 97 -0.56 -6.09 1.10
C GLN A 97 -1.77 -5.32 0.54
N ILE A 98 -1.74 -3.97 0.56
CA ILE A 98 -2.81 -3.14 -0.02
C ILE A 98 -2.98 -3.43 -1.52
N ILE A 99 -1.87 -3.56 -2.26
CA ILE A 99 -1.91 -3.89 -3.68
C ILE A 99 -2.47 -5.30 -3.88
N ASP A 100 -2.02 -6.29 -3.10
CA ASP A 100 -2.47 -7.68 -3.19
C ASP A 100 -3.97 -7.82 -2.87
N ASP A 101 -4.46 -7.14 -1.84
CA ASP A 101 -5.87 -7.11 -1.46
C ASP A 101 -6.72 -6.47 -2.56
N TRP A 102 -6.27 -5.36 -3.13
CA TRP A 102 -6.95 -4.73 -4.27
C TRP A 102 -7.01 -5.65 -5.50
N ILE A 103 -5.91 -6.37 -5.80
CA ILE A 103 -5.86 -7.35 -6.89
C ILE A 103 -6.83 -8.49 -6.61
N TYR A 104 -6.84 -9.01 -5.37
CA TYR A 104 -7.71 -10.09 -4.93
C TYR A 104 -9.19 -9.73 -5.07
N GLN A 105 -9.57 -8.49 -4.79
CA GLN A 105 -10.94 -7.98 -4.99
C GLN A 105 -11.30 -7.71 -6.46
N GLY A 106 -10.43 -8.05 -7.41
CA GLY A 106 -10.69 -7.90 -8.84
C GLY A 106 -10.36 -6.52 -9.39
N LYS A 107 -9.50 -5.75 -8.70
CA LYS A 107 -9.06 -4.41 -9.11
C LYS A 107 -10.20 -3.40 -9.32
N PRO A 108 -11.10 -3.18 -8.33
CA PRO A 108 -12.18 -2.22 -8.47
C PRO A 108 -11.63 -0.79 -8.65
N ASN A 109 -12.34 0.00 -9.47
CA ASN A 109 -12.12 1.46 -9.57
C ASN A 109 -13.19 2.18 -8.75
N ASN A 110 -12.95 2.32 -7.46
CA ASN A 110 -13.88 2.83 -6.44
C ASN A 110 -13.30 4.01 -5.67
#